data_AF-A0A929RDW2-F1
#
_entry.id   AF-A0A929RDW2-F1
#
_cell.length_a   1.000
_cell.length_b   1.000
_cell.length_c   1.000
_cell.angle_alpha   90.00
_cell.angle_beta   90.00
_cell.angle_gamma   90.00
#
_symmetry.space_group_name_H-M   'P 1'
#
loop_
_entity.id
_entity.type
_entity.pdbx_description
1 polymer ?
#
loop_
_entity_poly.entity_id
_entity_poly.type
_entity_poly.pdbx_seq_one_letter_code
_entity_poly.pdbx_strand_id
1 'polypeptide(L)' 'MVKYVYDFSEGDKSMKDLLGGKGANLAEMTKLGLPVPPGFTITTEACRAYLKE' A
#
# COMPACT_ATOMS: atom_id res chain seq x y z
N MET A 1 4.60 -6.23 -15.78
CA MET A 1 3.96 -4.90 -15.70
C MET A 1 3.96 -4.49 -14.23
N VAL A 2 4.42 -3.29 -13.89
CA VAL A 2 4.47 -2.84 -12.49
C VAL A 2 3.06 -2.47 -12.03
N LYS A 3 2.64 -2.97 -10.85
CA LYS A 3 1.36 -2.62 -10.24
C LYS A 3 1.56 -1.43 -9.30
N TYR A 4 0.90 -0.30 -9.58
CA TYR A 4 1.12 0.94 -8.83
C TYR A 4 0.13 1.23 -7.71
N VAL A 5 -1.03 0.56 -7.70
CA VAL A 5 -2.11 0.78 -6.74
C VAL A 5 -2.45 -0.56 -6.09
N TYR A 6 -2.52 -0.58 -4.77
CA TYR A 6 -2.93 -1.75 -3.98
C TYR A 6 -4.08 -1.36 -3.06
N ASP A 7 -5.17 -2.12 -3.11
CA ASP A 7 -6.22 -2.00 -2.09
C ASP A 7 -5.66 -2.43 -0.72
N PHE A 8 -6.24 -1.94 0.38
CA PHE A 8 -5.80 -2.35 1.72
C PHE A 8 -5.91 -3.87 1.95
N SER A 9 -6.80 -4.56 1.23
CA SER A 9 -6.93 -6.02 1.27
C SER A 9 -5.80 -6.78 0.57
N GLU A 10 -4.97 -6.10 -0.23
CA GLU A 10 -3.92 -6.70 -1.05
C GLU A 10 -2.51 -6.52 -0.46
N GLY A 11 -2.41 -5.93 0.73
CA GLY A 11 -1.15 -5.66 1.40
C GLY A 11 -1.07 -6.21 2.83
N ASP A 12 0.11 -6.10 3.41
CA ASP A 12 0.35 -6.34 4.83
C ASP A 12 1.58 -5.59 5.32
N LYS A 13 1.91 -5.75 6.60
CA LYS A 13 3.02 -5.07 7.26
C LYS A 13 4.39 -5.35 6.60
N SER A 14 4.56 -6.48 5.92
CA SER A 14 5.82 -6.83 5.25
C SER A 14 6.11 -5.94 4.04
N MET A 15 5.08 -5.34 3.44
CA MET A 15 5.18 -4.51 2.23
C MET A 15 5.53 -3.04 2.52
N LYS A 16 6.18 -2.78 3.66
CA LYS A 16 6.54 -1.41 4.12
C LYS A 16 7.35 -0.61 3.09
N ASP A 17 8.26 -1.25 2.38
CA ASP A 17 9.10 -0.56 1.38
C ASP A 17 8.31 -0.18 0.12
N LEU A 18 7.27 -0.95 -0.21
CA LEU A 18 6.42 -0.72 -1.38
C LEU A 18 5.25 0.24 -1.06
N LEU A 19 4.61 0.08 0.09
CA LEU A 19 3.38 0.81 0.49
C LEU A 19 3.67 1.97 1.45
N GLY A 20 4.89 2.09 1.95
CA GLY A 20 5.23 2.98 3.06
C GLY A 20 4.71 2.45 4.40
N GLY A 21 5.19 3.05 5.50
CA GLY A 21 4.82 2.60 6.85
C GLY A 21 3.34 2.75 7.20
N LYS A 22 2.67 3.79 6.68
CA LYS A 22 1.23 4.01 6.92
C LYS A 22 0.38 3.05 6.09
N GLY A 23 0.65 2.93 4.79
CA GLY A 23 -0.08 2.02 3.89
C GLY A 23 0.03 0.56 4.32
N ALA A 24 1.24 0.11 4.68
CA ALA A 24 1.47 -1.24 5.17
C ALA A 24 0.75 -1.53 6.50
N ASN A 25 0.69 -0.56 7.43
CA ASN A 25 -0.06 -0.72 8.68
C ASN A 25 -1.58 -0.72 8.45
N LEU A 26 -2.11 0.13 7.56
CA LEU A 26 -3.54 0.12 7.20
C LEU A 26 -3.93 -1.22 6.57
N ALA A 27 -3.10 -1.74 5.66
CA ALA A 27 -3.32 -3.04 5.05
C ALA A 27 -3.28 -4.19 6.08
N GLU A 28 -2.31 -4.17 7.00
CA GLU A 28 -2.27 -5.12 8.12
C GLU A 28 -3.53 -5.06 8.99
N MET A 29 -3.99 -3.85 9.35
CA MET A 29 -5.22 -3.67 10.13
C MET A 29 -6.45 -4.20 9.39
N THR A 30 -6.56 -3.96 8.08
CA THR A 30 -7.63 -4.51 7.24
C THR A 30 -7.57 -6.04 7.21
N LYS A 31 -6.38 -6.62 7.07
CA LYS A 31 -6.16 -8.08 7.07
C LYS A 31 -6.49 -8.74 8.41
N LEU A 32 -6.27 -8.04 9.52
CA LEU A 32 -6.67 -8.44 10.87
C LEU A 32 -8.19 -8.32 11.14
N GLY A 33 -8.96 -7.79 10.18
CA GLY A 33 -10.41 -7.62 10.31
C GLY A 33 -10.84 -6.44 11.17
N LEU A 34 -9.94 -5.48 11.44
CA LEU A 34 -10.31 -4.24 12.12
C LEU A 34 -11.19 -3.38 11.20
N PRO A 35 -12.08 -2.53 11.76
CA PRO A 35 -12.99 -1.68 10.99
C PRO A 35 -12.23 -0.49 10.37
N VAL A 36 -11.39 -0.77 9.38
CA VAL A 36 -10.68 0.22 8.57
C VAL A 36 -11.59 0.60 7.40
N PRO A 37 -11.87 1.90 7.17
CA PRO A 37 -12.58 2.33 5.97
C PRO A 37 -11.89 1.84 4.69
N PRO A 38 -12.65 1.53 3.62
CA PRO A 38 -12.07 1.08 2.36
C PRO A 38 -11.12 2.14 1.80
N GLY A 39 -10.04 1.68 1.18
CA GLY A 39 -9.02 2.55 0.60
C GLY A 39 -7.91 1.76 -0.06
N PHE A 40 -6.99 2.49 -0.66
CA PHE A 40 -5.85 1.96 -1.40
C PHE A 40 -4.60 2.79 -1.12
N THR A 41 -3.45 2.21 -1.48
CA THR A 41 -2.15 2.88 -1.42
C THR A 41 -1.55 2.97 -2.82
N ILE A 42 -1.10 4.17 -3.19
CA ILE A 42 -0.23 4.38 -4.34
C ILE A 42 1.21 4.08 -3.90
N THR A 43 1.85 3.14 -4.59
CA THR A 43 3.16 2.59 -4.19
C THR A 43 4.31 3.60 -4.25
N THR A 44 5.38 3.30 -3.54
CA THR A 44 6.66 4.03 -3.65
C THR A 44 7.29 3.89 -5.05
N GLU A 45 6.96 2.82 -5.79
CA GLU A 45 7.39 2.64 -7.18
C GLU A 45 6.74 3.66 -8.11
N ALA A 46 5.46 3.98 -7.91
CA ALA A 46 4.77 5.03 -8.67
C ALA A 46 5.44 6.40 -8.43
N CYS A 47 5.78 6.70 -7.18
CA CYS A 47 6.54 7.91 -6.83
C CYS A 47 7.90 7.96 -7.54
N ARG A 48 8.67 6.86 -7.53
CA ARG A 48 9.95 6.78 -8.24
C ARG A 48 9.82 6.90 -9.75
N ALA A 49 8.72 6.40 -10.33
CA ALA A 49 8.45 6.54 -11.76
C ALA A 49 8.20 8.01 -12.12
N TYR A 50 7.34 8.69 -11.36
CA TYR A 50 7.05 10.12 -11.53
C TYR A 50 8.30 11.00 -11.43
N LEU A 51 9.21 10.73 -10.50
CA LEU A 51 10.45 11.51 -10.32
C LEU A 51 11.53 11.27 -11.40
N LYS A 52 11.37 10.23 -12.22
CA LYS A 52 12.29 9.93 -13.34
C LYS A 52 11.85 10.57 -14.66
N GLU A 53 10.62 11.06 -14.71
CA GLU A 53 10.10 11.92 -15.79
C GLU A 53 10.47 13.38 -15.51
#